data_AF-A0A8I0S0B5-F1
#
_entry.id   AF-A0A8I0S0B5-F1
#
_cell.length_a   1.000
_cell.length_b   1.000
_cell.length_c   1.000
_cell.angle_alpha   90.00
_cell.angle_beta   90.00
_cell.angle_gamma   90.00
#
_symmetry.space_group_name_H-M   'P 1'
#
loop_
_entity.id
_entity.type
_entity.pdbx_description
1 polymer ?
#
loop_
_entity_poly.entity_id
_entity_poly.type
_entity_poly.pdbx_seq_one_letter_code
_entity_poly.pdbx_strand_id
1 'polypeptide(L)'
;VIEVETFQHEVKERYQISVSKDDLVSILNNLNMVFNPTKYFKDHGAMSSLGIRNSYFFASNDLKKALKNSTFKKFLNDNVQYAISKYFKDFDIVKFNRGFVYYAKYGRKDVFRILNWEKNQNPQNVGGYLASKDKSNCPIFVTYHKADDISDSTKYEDKFIDPQHFQWMSKSKRKISSPDVQVILNAQQQGTLLPLFVKKDDDEGVDFYFIGFLSYIEGSAQETLMQTDAGPVSVVKIDFRINKPVENGLYKYLVNI
;
A
#
# COMPACT_ATOMS: atom_id res chain seq x y z
N VAL A 1 7.25 31.22 6.27
CA VAL A 1 7.13 30.07 7.20
C VAL A 1 5.68 29.64 7.12
N ILE A 2 5.39 28.34 7.01
CA ILE A 2 4.02 27.84 6.80
C ILE A 2 3.57 27.20 8.13
N GLU A 3 2.43 27.62 8.65
CA GLU A 3 1.82 26.99 9.83
C GLU A 3 1.20 25.64 9.44
N VAL A 4 1.31 24.66 10.32
CA VAL A 4 0.78 23.30 10.09
C VAL A 4 -0.74 23.33 9.88
N GLU A 5 -1.47 24.09 10.69
CA GLU A 5 -2.94 24.19 10.56
C GLU A 5 -3.36 24.86 9.25
N THR A 6 -2.65 25.93 8.85
CA THR A 6 -2.86 26.57 7.54
C THR A 6 -2.65 25.58 6.40
N PHE A 7 -1.57 24.79 6.44
CA PHE A 7 -1.32 23.73 5.45
C PHE A 7 -2.43 22.68 5.43
N GLN A 8 -2.86 22.17 6.60
CA GLN A 8 -3.93 21.17 6.67
C GLN A 8 -5.25 21.72 6.12
N HIS A 9 -5.55 22.99 6.38
CA HIS A 9 -6.72 23.67 5.85
C HIS A 9 -6.65 23.79 4.32
N GLU A 10 -5.53 24.26 3.76
CA GLU A 10 -5.33 24.33 2.31
C GLU A 10 -5.45 22.97 1.63
N VAL A 11 -4.91 21.90 2.23
CA VAL A 11 -5.05 20.54 1.68
C VAL A 11 -6.52 20.11 1.69
N LYS A 12 -7.24 20.39 2.78
CA LYS A 12 -8.66 20.05 2.89
C LYS A 12 -9.51 20.81 1.86
N GLU A 13 -9.30 22.11 1.70
CA GLU A 13 -10.06 22.90 0.73
C GLU A 13 -9.77 22.48 -0.71
N ARG A 14 -8.50 22.26 -1.03
CA ARG A 14 -8.07 22.01 -2.41
C ARG A 14 -8.29 20.56 -2.85
N TYR A 15 -8.15 19.60 -1.94
CA TYR A 15 -8.16 18.17 -2.27
C TYR A 15 -9.28 17.40 -1.57
N GLN A 16 -10.06 18.03 -0.68
CA GLN A 16 -11.10 17.37 0.12
C GLN A 16 -10.55 16.22 1.00
N ILE A 17 -9.26 16.29 1.34
CA ILE A 17 -8.56 15.30 2.16
C ILE A 17 -8.14 15.95 3.47
N SER A 18 -8.49 15.30 4.58
CA SER A 18 -7.98 15.68 5.90
C SER A 18 -6.59 15.08 6.12
N VAL A 19 -5.65 15.89 6.61
CA VAL A 19 -4.30 15.46 6.95
C VAL A 19 -4.21 15.24 8.46
N SER A 20 -4.00 14.01 8.88
CA SER A 20 -3.82 13.63 10.28
C SER A 20 -2.40 13.90 10.78
N LYS A 21 -2.16 13.68 12.08
CA LYS A 21 -0.81 13.74 12.66
C LYS A 21 0.12 12.67 12.07
N ASP A 22 -0.40 11.48 11.83
CA ASP A 22 0.38 10.39 11.22
C ASP A 22 0.73 10.69 9.76
N ASP A 23 -0.17 11.36 9.04
CA ASP A 23 0.11 11.84 7.68
C ASP A 23 1.23 12.89 7.70
N LEU A 24 1.25 13.83 8.65
CA LEU A 24 2.34 14.80 8.79
C LEU A 24 3.68 14.11 9.06
N VAL A 25 3.71 13.09 9.93
CA VAL A 25 4.92 12.29 10.18
C VAL A 25 5.36 11.57 8.90
N SER A 26 4.43 10.96 8.18
CA SER A 26 4.70 10.29 6.90
C SER A 26 5.24 11.26 5.84
N ILE A 27 4.65 12.45 5.70
CA ILE A 27 5.12 13.52 4.80
C ILE A 27 6.58 13.87 5.12
N LEU A 28 6.90 14.12 6.39
CA LEU A 28 8.27 14.43 6.81
C LEU A 28 9.23 13.25 6.55
N ASN A 29 8.81 12.01 6.85
CA ASN A 29 9.62 10.82 6.59
C ASN A 29 9.94 10.63 5.11
N ASN A 30 8.99 10.96 4.23
CA ASN A 30 9.21 10.89 2.78
C ASN A 30 10.12 12.02 2.28
N LEU A 31 9.84 13.27 2.66
CA LEU A 31 10.61 14.44 2.21
C LEU A 31 12.05 14.49 2.78
N ASN A 32 12.29 13.80 3.89
CA ASN A 32 13.61 13.63 4.51
C ASN A 32 14.26 12.28 4.17
N MET A 33 13.73 11.54 3.19
CA MET A 33 14.30 10.27 2.71
C MET A 33 14.44 9.18 3.80
N VAL A 34 13.67 9.27 4.89
CA VAL A 34 13.63 8.27 5.98
C VAL A 34 12.86 7.02 5.55
N PHE A 35 11.75 7.21 4.83
CA PHE A 35 10.91 6.09 4.37
C PHE A 35 11.65 5.16 3.40
N ASN A 36 12.40 5.71 2.45
CA ASN A 36 13.13 4.96 1.45
C ASN A 36 14.57 5.50 1.28
N PRO A 37 15.45 5.22 2.25
CA PRO A 37 16.80 5.77 2.27
C PRO A 37 17.63 5.19 1.13
N THR A 38 18.20 6.06 0.30
CA THR A 38 19.18 5.65 -0.73
C THR A 38 20.48 5.22 -0.06
N LYS A 39 21.28 4.39 -0.75
CA LYS A 39 22.62 4.01 -0.28
C LYS A 39 23.47 5.24 0.08
N TYR A 40 23.40 6.27 -0.76
CA TYR A 40 24.08 7.55 -0.54
C TYR A 40 23.77 8.16 0.84
N PHE A 41 22.48 8.27 1.22
CA PHE A 41 22.09 8.86 2.50
C PHE A 41 22.33 7.94 3.71
N LYS A 42 22.40 6.62 3.50
CA LYS A 42 22.86 5.70 4.55
C LYS A 42 24.33 5.93 4.88
N ASP A 43 25.14 6.19 3.85
CA ASP A 43 26.60 6.29 3.96
C ASP A 43 27.05 7.72 4.36
N HIS A 44 26.27 8.76 4.03
CA HIS A 44 26.65 10.17 4.22
C HIS A 44 25.74 10.94 5.21
N GLY A 45 24.82 10.24 5.88
CA GLY A 45 23.81 10.83 6.75
C GLY A 45 22.54 11.26 5.99
N ALA A 46 21.39 11.19 6.66
CA ALA A 46 20.11 11.57 6.07
C ALA A 46 20.08 13.07 5.77
N MET A 47 19.61 13.45 4.58
CA MET A 47 19.26 14.84 4.31
C MET A 47 18.01 15.18 5.11
N SER A 48 18.15 15.99 6.15
CA SER A 48 16.99 16.68 6.71
C SER A 48 16.66 17.81 5.75
N SER A 49 15.53 17.75 5.04
CA SER A 49 15.07 18.79 4.13
C SER A 49 14.11 19.75 4.82
N LEU A 50 13.17 19.20 5.59
CA LEU A 50 12.07 19.91 6.24
C LEU A 50 11.84 19.37 7.65
N GLY A 51 11.32 20.20 8.54
CA GLY A 51 10.86 19.79 9.86
C GLY A 51 9.71 20.66 10.35
N ILE A 52 9.14 20.28 11.50
CA ILE A 52 8.12 21.07 12.20
C ILE A 52 8.67 21.49 13.56
N ARG A 53 8.53 22.77 13.91
CA ARG A 53 8.86 23.32 15.23
C ARG A 53 7.80 24.35 15.61
N ASN A 54 7.25 24.25 16.83
CA ASN A 54 6.23 25.15 17.35
C ASN A 54 5.03 25.32 16.39
N SER A 55 4.56 24.22 15.77
CA SER A 55 3.47 24.22 14.77
C SER A 55 3.78 24.88 13.42
N TYR A 56 5.06 25.16 13.12
CA TYR A 56 5.47 25.71 11.83
C TYR A 56 6.44 24.79 11.10
N PHE A 57 6.24 24.67 9.78
CA PHE A 57 7.23 24.07 8.89
C PHE A 57 8.46 24.96 8.75
N PHE A 58 9.64 24.35 8.85
CA PHE A 58 10.91 24.99 8.57
C PHE A 58 11.73 24.19 7.56
N ALA A 59 12.36 24.90 6.63
CA ALA A 59 13.39 24.32 5.76
C ALA A 59 14.70 24.20 6.53
N SER A 60 15.38 23.06 6.37
CA SER A 60 16.71 22.83 6.93
C SER A 60 17.76 23.73 6.28
N ASN A 61 18.95 23.75 6.87
CA ASN A 61 20.09 24.46 6.29
C ASN A 61 20.54 23.85 4.95
N ASP A 62 20.42 22.52 4.79
CA ASP A 62 20.82 21.83 3.57
C ASP A 62 19.87 22.16 2.42
N LEU A 63 18.55 22.16 2.66
CA LEU A 63 17.58 22.59 1.66
C LEU A 63 17.78 24.07 1.31
N LYS A 64 17.98 24.94 2.30
CA LYS A 64 18.26 26.37 2.07
C LYS A 64 19.52 26.58 1.23
N LYS A 65 20.59 25.82 1.46
CA LYS A 65 21.82 25.87 0.66
C LYS A 65 21.56 25.39 -0.77
N ALA A 66 20.88 24.25 -0.94
CA ALA A 66 20.55 23.70 -2.26
C ALA A 66 19.69 24.69 -3.09
N LEU A 67 18.73 25.37 -2.46
CA LEU A 67 17.86 26.35 -3.11
C LEU A 67 18.58 27.64 -3.58
N LYS A 68 19.83 27.89 -3.15
CA LYS A 68 20.65 28.98 -3.70
C LYS A 68 21.13 28.67 -5.12
N ASN A 69 21.21 27.39 -5.50
CA ASN A 69 21.50 27.00 -6.87
C ASN A 69 20.23 27.17 -7.74
N SER A 70 20.29 28.07 -8.72
CA SER A 70 19.16 28.40 -9.58
C SER A 70 18.67 27.22 -10.42
N THR A 71 19.59 26.38 -10.90
CA THR A 71 19.27 25.15 -11.65
C THR A 71 18.52 24.15 -10.78
N PHE A 72 19.01 23.89 -9.56
CA PHE A 72 18.32 23.02 -8.60
C PHE A 72 16.92 23.54 -8.28
N LYS A 73 16.78 24.83 -7.97
CA LYS A 73 15.49 25.46 -7.68
C LYS A 73 14.52 25.33 -8.85
N LYS A 74 14.99 25.54 -10.09
CA LYS A 74 14.19 25.39 -11.31
C LYS A 74 13.66 23.96 -11.45
N PHE A 75 14.53 22.96 -11.33
CA PHE A 75 14.14 21.55 -11.47
C PHE A 75 13.23 21.08 -10.33
N LEU A 76 13.47 21.52 -9.09
CA LEU A 76 12.58 21.20 -7.98
C LEU A 76 11.17 21.77 -8.20
N ASN A 77 11.07 23.04 -8.61
CA ASN A 77 9.78 23.65 -8.92
C ASN A 77 9.06 22.94 -10.07
N ASP A 78 9.76 22.64 -11.16
CA ASP A 78 9.20 21.90 -12.30
C ASP A 78 8.66 20.53 -11.88
N ASN A 79 9.45 19.78 -11.11
CA ASN A 79 9.03 18.47 -10.60
C ASN A 79 7.80 18.54 -9.69
N VAL A 80 7.74 19.55 -8.80
CA VAL A 80 6.57 19.78 -7.93
C VAL A 80 5.33 20.13 -8.74
N GLN A 81 5.44 21.02 -9.74
CA GLN A 81 4.30 21.39 -10.60
C GLN A 81 3.81 20.20 -11.42
N TYR A 82 4.72 19.39 -11.96
CA TYR A 82 4.38 18.15 -12.64
C TYR A 82 3.65 17.17 -11.70
N ALA A 83 4.16 16.94 -10.48
CA ALA A 83 3.55 16.04 -9.51
C ALA A 83 2.13 16.49 -9.12
N ILE A 84 1.93 17.79 -8.87
CA ILE A 84 0.60 18.36 -8.59
C ILE A 84 -0.34 18.16 -9.79
N SER A 85 0.13 18.49 -11.00
CA SER A 85 -0.68 18.36 -12.22
C SER A 85 -1.07 16.92 -12.51
N LYS A 86 -0.13 15.98 -12.34
CA LYS A 86 -0.38 14.55 -12.50
C LYS A 86 -1.37 14.03 -11.46
N TYR A 87 -1.22 14.45 -10.20
CA TYR A 87 -2.19 14.12 -9.15
C TYR A 87 -3.59 14.58 -9.53
N PHE A 88 -3.79 15.86 -9.89
CA PHE A 88 -5.12 16.37 -10.26
C PHE A 88 -5.70 15.73 -11.52
N LYS A 89 -4.86 15.31 -12.47
CA LYS A 89 -5.32 14.62 -13.68
C LYS A 89 -5.92 13.25 -13.36
N ASP A 90 -5.35 12.54 -12.41
CA ASP A 90 -5.73 11.16 -12.09
C ASP A 90 -6.67 11.06 -10.87
N PHE A 91 -6.68 12.08 -10.01
CA PHE A 91 -7.43 12.06 -8.76
C PHE A 91 -8.92 12.23 -9.02
N ASP A 92 -9.68 11.25 -8.54
CA ASP A 92 -11.13 11.27 -8.54
C ASP A 92 -11.62 11.01 -7.11
N ILE A 93 -12.18 12.04 -6.49
CA ILE A 93 -12.66 11.98 -5.10
C ILE A 93 -13.77 10.94 -4.91
N VAL A 94 -14.57 10.65 -5.96
CA VAL A 94 -15.64 9.65 -5.90
C VAL A 94 -15.06 8.23 -5.86
N LYS A 95 -13.89 8.03 -6.47
CA LYS A 95 -13.15 6.78 -6.44
C LYS A 95 -12.12 6.70 -5.32
N PHE A 96 -11.86 7.79 -4.61
CA PHE A 96 -10.90 7.83 -3.52
C PHE A 96 -11.48 7.25 -2.24
N ASN A 97 -10.74 6.37 -1.59
CA ASN A 97 -11.09 5.77 -0.32
C ASN A 97 -9.84 5.47 0.51
N ARG A 98 -9.70 6.15 1.66
CA ARG A 98 -8.62 5.96 2.64
C ARG A 98 -7.22 5.87 2.02
N GLY A 99 -6.90 6.80 1.12
CA GLY A 99 -5.58 6.92 0.50
C GLY A 99 -5.45 6.27 -0.88
N PHE A 100 -6.42 5.45 -1.31
CA PHE A 100 -6.37 4.73 -2.57
C PHE A 100 -7.50 5.14 -3.50
N VAL A 101 -7.25 5.11 -4.81
CA VAL A 101 -8.25 5.28 -5.86
C VAL A 101 -8.61 3.90 -6.38
N TYR A 102 -9.90 3.57 -6.38
CA TYR A 102 -10.39 2.28 -6.89
C TYR A 102 -9.87 2.02 -8.31
N TYR A 103 -9.33 0.82 -8.51
CA TYR A 103 -8.83 0.29 -9.78
C TYR A 103 -7.62 1.05 -10.35
N ALA A 104 -7.01 1.98 -9.61
CA ALA A 104 -5.70 2.50 -9.95
C ALA A 104 -4.60 1.47 -9.62
N LYS A 105 -3.48 1.54 -10.35
CA LYS A 105 -2.32 0.68 -10.13
C LYS A 105 -1.39 1.29 -9.06
N TYR A 106 -0.90 0.44 -8.16
CA TYR A 106 0.02 0.80 -7.08
C TYR A 106 1.16 -0.19 -6.98
N GLY A 107 2.39 0.31 -6.91
CA GLY A 107 3.52 -0.49 -6.47
C GLY A 107 3.48 -0.70 -4.95
N ARG A 108 4.06 -1.80 -4.46
CA ARG A 108 4.13 -2.09 -3.00
C ARG A 108 4.68 -0.91 -2.18
N LYS A 109 5.71 -0.23 -2.70
CA LYS A 109 6.30 0.96 -2.08
C LYS A 109 5.28 2.09 -1.90
N ASP A 110 4.43 2.32 -2.91
CA ASP A 110 3.40 3.35 -2.83
C ASP A 110 2.34 2.97 -1.80
N VAL A 111 1.95 1.69 -1.74
CA VAL A 111 1.01 1.18 -0.74
C VAL A 111 1.53 1.41 0.69
N PHE A 112 2.78 1.05 0.98
CA PHE A 112 3.35 1.29 2.32
C PHE A 112 3.49 2.76 2.65
N ARG A 113 3.79 3.61 1.66
CA ARG A 113 3.85 5.07 1.85
C ARG A 113 2.47 5.63 2.20
N ILE A 114 1.43 5.22 1.46
CA ILE A 114 0.04 5.67 1.66
C ILE A 114 -0.51 5.18 3.02
N LEU A 115 -0.13 3.99 3.45
CA LEU A 115 -0.49 3.43 4.75
C LEU A 115 0.36 3.99 5.91
N ASN A 116 1.17 5.02 5.67
CA ASN A 116 2.01 5.70 6.66
C ASN A 116 3.03 4.79 7.38
N TRP A 117 3.56 3.78 6.69
CA TRP A 117 4.61 2.93 7.28
C TRP A 117 5.90 3.74 7.44
N GLU A 118 6.60 3.55 8.55
CA GLU A 118 7.84 4.28 8.86
C GLU A 118 8.92 4.05 7.78
N LYS A 119 9.00 2.83 7.25
CA LYS A 119 10.00 2.42 6.26
C LYS A 119 9.38 1.57 5.18
N ASN A 120 9.92 1.71 3.97
CA ASN A 120 9.63 0.81 2.87
C ASN A 120 10.09 -0.61 3.22
N GLN A 121 9.25 -1.59 2.88
CA GLN A 121 9.51 -2.99 3.23
C GLN A 121 10.23 -3.71 2.09
N ASN A 122 11.08 -4.67 2.46
CA ASN A 122 11.69 -5.55 1.47
C ASN A 122 10.59 -6.43 0.83
N PRO A 123 10.41 -6.41 -0.51
CA PRO A 123 9.39 -7.21 -1.18
C PRO A 123 9.43 -8.71 -0.85
N GLN A 124 10.61 -9.28 -0.60
CA GLN A 124 10.77 -10.69 -0.23
C GLN A 124 10.13 -11.00 1.14
N ASN A 125 10.24 -10.08 2.10
CA ASN A 125 9.63 -10.25 3.42
C ASN A 125 8.11 -10.09 3.37
N VAL A 126 7.63 -9.22 2.49
CA VAL A 126 6.20 -8.98 2.28
C VAL A 126 5.55 -10.20 1.65
N GLY A 127 6.13 -10.77 0.59
CA GLY A 127 5.48 -11.83 -0.19
C GLY A 127 4.09 -11.39 -0.65
N GLY A 128 3.05 -12.09 -0.20
CA GLY A 128 1.64 -11.78 -0.47
C GLY A 128 0.93 -10.88 0.55
N TYR A 129 1.43 -10.71 1.77
CA TYR A 129 0.83 -9.80 2.76
C TYR A 129 1.75 -9.57 3.95
N LEU A 130 1.60 -8.44 4.64
CA LEU A 130 2.33 -8.16 5.86
C LEU A 130 1.51 -7.25 6.76
N ALA A 131 1.19 -7.71 7.97
CA ALA A 131 0.55 -6.87 8.97
C ALA A 131 1.52 -5.77 9.45
N SER A 132 1.03 -4.55 9.59
CA SER A 132 1.77 -3.46 10.22
C SER A 132 2.05 -3.78 11.69
N LYS A 133 3.13 -3.21 12.24
CA LYS A 133 3.55 -3.49 13.63
C LYS A 133 2.49 -3.10 14.67
N ASP A 134 1.78 -2.01 14.40
CA ASP A 134 0.68 -1.49 15.21
C ASP A 134 -0.67 -2.18 14.91
N LYS A 135 -0.70 -3.09 13.93
CA LYS A 135 -1.88 -3.82 13.45
C LYS A 135 -2.99 -2.92 12.89
N SER A 136 -2.70 -1.66 12.55
CA SER A 136 -3.67 -0.76 11.93
C SER A 136 -4.03 -1.17 10.50
N ASN A 137 -3.15 -1.90 9.81
CA ASN A 137 -3.39 -2.36 8.45
C ASN A 137 -2.61 -3.64 8.09
N CYS A 138 -3.10 -4.37 7.10
CA CYS A 138 -2.45 -5.54 6.51
C CYS A 138 -2.79 -5.58 5.00
N PRO A 139 -1.98 -4.91 4.14
CA PRO A 139 -2.19 -4.98 2.70
C PRO A 139 -1.96 -6.40 2.17
N ILE A 140 -2.84 -6.84 1.27
CA ILE A 140 -2.81 -8.16 0.64
C ILE A 140 -2.57 -7.96 -0.86
N PHE A 141 -1.56 -8.65 -1.39
CA PHE A 141 -1.11 -8.60 -2.78
C PHE A 141 -1.27 -9.99 -3.41
N VAL A 142 -2.02 -10.07 -4.51
CA VAL A 142 -2.30 -11.31 -5.22
C VAL A 142 -1.91 -11.16 -6.68
N THR A 143 -1.14 -12.12 -7.18
CA THR A 143 -0.97 -12.37 -8.62
C THR A 143 -1.92 -13.50 -8.98
N TYR A 144 -2.90 -13.25 -9.84
CA TYR A 144 -4.03 -14.17 -10.07
C TYR A 144 -3.62 -15.38 -10.92
N HIS A 145 -3.08 -15.11 -12.10
CA HIS A 145 -2.48 -16.07 -13.01
C HIS A 145 -0.96 -16.02 -12.81
N LYS A 146 -0.41 -17.13 -12.32
CA LYS A 146 1.04 -17.29 -12.24
C LYS A 146 1.51 -17.83 -13.58
N ALA A 147 2.60 -17.28 -14.11
CA ALA A 147 3.18 -17.76 -15.36
C ALA A 147 3.47 -19.26 -15.26
N ASP A 148 3.22 -20.00 -16.35
CA ASP A 148 3.41 -21.47 -16.44
C ASP A 148 4.86 -21.91 -16.13
N ASP A 149 5.82 -21.00 -16.22
CA ASP A 149 7.25 -21.23 -16.00
C ASP A 149 7.73 -20.99 -14.55
N ILE A 150 6.84 -20.50 -13.66
CA ILE A 150 7.13 -20.49 -12.22
C ILE A 150 6.72 -21.86 -11.69
N SER A 151 7.69 -22.63 -11.20
CA SER A 151 7.49 -23.97 -10.63
C SER A 151 6.08 -24.15 -10.07
N ASP A 152 5.37 -25.19 -10.51
CA ASP A 152 4.06 -25.66 -10.02
C ASP A 152 3.99 -25.87 -8.49
N SER A 153 5.10 -25.64 -7.79
CA SER A 153 5.39 -25.84 -6.39
C SER A 153 4.55 -25.04 -5.39
N THR A 154 3.73 -24.07 -5.78
CA THR A 154 2.88 -23.32 -4.84
C THR A 154 1.64 -22.71 -5.51
N LYS A 155 0.65 -23.54 -5.85
CA LYS A 155 -0.67 -23.06 -6.32
C LYS A 155 -1.55 -22.66 -5.13
N TYR A 156 -1.45 -21.40 -4.73
CA TYR A 156 -2.49 -20.79 -3.92
C TYR A 156 -3.77 -20.70 -4.75
N GLU A 157 -4.89 -21.17 -4.21
CA GLU A 157 -6.20 -21.14 -4.88
C GLU A 157 -6.92 -19.82 -4.63
N ASP A 158 -6.19 -18.71 -4.68
CA ASP A 158 -6.78 -17.37 -4.56
C ASP A 158 -7.72 -17.15 -5.76
N LYS A 159 -8.99 -16.84 -5.50
CA LYS A 159 -9.98 -16.69 -6.56
C LYS A 159 -11.09 -15.73 -6.21
N PHE A 160 -11.61 -15.05 -7.22
CA PHE A 160 -12.90 -14.42 -7.09
C PHE A 160 -14.00 -15.48 -7.24
N ILE A 161 -14.85 -15.63 -6.23
CA ILE A 161 -16.06 -16.46 -6.30
C ILE A 161 -17.13 -15.72 -7.12
N ASP A 162 -17.23 -14.42 -6.89
CA ASP A 162 -18.07 -13.46 -7.61
C ASP A 162 -17.42 -12.06 -7.52
N PRO A 163 -17.96 -11.01 -8.16
CA PRO A 163 -17.38 -9.67 -8.12
C PRO A 163 -17.23 -9.04 -6.72
N GLN A 164 -17.84 -9.58 -5.67
CA GLN A 164 -17.76 -9.04 -4.30
C GLN A 164 -17.25 -10.07 -3.27
N HIS A 165 -17.00 -11.31 -3.68
CA HIS A 165 -16.55 -12.40 -2.81
C HIS A 165 -15.19 -12.91 -3.29
N PHE A 166 -14.18 -12.76 -2.44
CA PHE A 166 -12.82 -13.18 -2.71
C PHE A 166 -12.38 -14.27 -1.74
N GLN A 167 -11.99 -15.42 -2.27
CA GLN A 167 -11.37 -16.50 -1.51
C GLN A 167 -9.85 -16.35 -1.58
N TRP A 168 -9.21 -16.48 -0.43
CA TRP A 168 -7.79 -16.23 -0.27
C TRP A 168 -7.12 -17.26 0.63
N MET A 169 -5.85 -17.54 0.38
CA MET A 169 -5.02 -18.42 1.21
C MET A 169 -3.88 -17.67 1.90
N SER A 170 -3.66 -17.99 3.18
CA SER A 170 -2.51 -17.49 3.92
C SER A 170 -1.17 -17.98 3.35
N LYS A 171 -0.06 -17.36 3.80
CA LYS A 171 1.29 -17.87 3.56
C LYS A 171 1.41 -19.32 4.05
N SER A 172 2.34 -20.06 3.47
CA SER A 172 2.65 -21.44 3.90
C SER A 172 3.06 -21.51 5.37
N LYS A 173 2.85 -22.68 6.00
CA LYS A 173 3.19 -22.96 7.40
C LYS A 173 2.44 -22.01 8.35
N ARG A 174 1.15 -21.82 8.07
CA ARG A 174 0.22 -21.07 8.90
C ARG A 174 -0.93 -21.94 9.34
N LYS A 175 -1.53 -21.51 10.43
CA LYS A 175 -2.66 -22.09 11.16
C LYS A 175 -3.56 -20.95 11.57
N ILE A 176 -4.81 -21.23 11.94
CA ILE A 176 -5.75 -20.22 12.41
C ILE A 176 -5.15 -19.47 13.60
N SER A 177 -4.43 -20.17 14.49
CA SER A 177 -3.74 -19.58 15.65
C SER A 177 -2.49 -18.75 15.32
N SER A 178 -2.06 -18.67 14.06
CA SER A 178 -0.86 -17.90 13.70
C SER A 178 -1.08 -16.40 13.92
N PRO A 179 -0.09 -15.65 14.46
CA PRO A 179 -0.31 -14.25 14.84
C PRO A 179 -0.75 -13.33 13.70
N ASP A 180 -0.22 -13.54 12.49
CA ASP A 180 -0.57 -12.78 11.29
C ASP A 180 -1.97 -13.13 10.77
N VAL A 181 -2.35 -14.41 10.84
CA VAL A 181 -3.73 -14.86 10.53
C VAL A 181 -4.71 -14.27 11.55
N GLN A 182 -4.36 -14.25 12.83
CA GLN A 182 -5.20 -13.63 13.87
C GLN A 182 -5.42 -12.14 13.66
N VAL A 183 -4.43 -11.39 13.12
CA VAL A 183 -4.64 -9.99 12.74
C VAL A 183 -5.72 -9.86 11.65
N ILE A 184 -5.68 -10.77 10.66
CA ILE A 184 -6.63 -10.77 9.55
C ILE A 184 -8.04 -11.16 10.02
N LEU A 185 -8.17 -12.22 10.81
CA LEU A 185 -9.47 -12.72 11.28
C LEU A 185 -10.17 -11.74 12.24
N ASN A 186 -9.39 -11.00 13.04
CA ASN A 186 -9.94 -10.00 13.97
C ASN A 186 -10.00 -8.58 13.39
N ALA A 187 -9.72 -8.41 12.09
CA ALA A 187 -9.51 -7.10 11.48
C ALA A 187 -10.71 -6.15 11.65
N GLN A 188 -11.93 -6.64 11.45
CA GLN A 188 -13.14 -5.83 11.63
C GLN A 188 -13.34 -5.37 13.07
N GLN A 189 -13.07 -6.24 14.05
CA GLN A 189 -13.22 -5.92 15.47
C GLN A 189 -12.14 -4.93 15.95
N GLN A 190 -10.93 -5.05 15.40
CA GLN A 190 -9.77 -4.22 15.79
C GLN A 190 -9.61 -2.96 14.93
N GLY A 191 -10.46 -2.78 13.90
CA GLY A 191 -10.34 -1.66 12.96
C GLY A 191 -9.15 -1.75 12.01
N THR A 192 -8.54 -2.94 11.86
CA THR A 192 -7.43 -3.18 10.94
C THR A 192 -7.92 -3.09 9.49
N LEU A 193 -7.23 -2.28 8.68
CA LEU A 193 -7.50 -2.17 7.26
C LEU A 193 -6.90 -3.34 6.47
N LEU A 194 -7.70 -4.01 5.65
CA LEU A 194 -7.26 -5.08 4.73
C LEU A 194 -7.41 -4.65 3.27
N PRO A 195 -6.57 -3.74 2.73
CA PRO A 195 -6.65 -3.36 1.32
C PRO A 195 -6.14 -4.50 0.42
N LEU A 196 -6.95 -4.87 -0.57
CA LEU A 196 -6.63 -5.89 -1.57
C LEU A 196 -6.07 -5.24 -2.84
N PHE A 197 -4.93 -5.78 -3.28
CA PHE A 197 -4.24 -5.40 -4.51
C PHE A 197 -4.06 -6.64 -5.38
N VAL A 198 -4.57 -6.59 -6.61
CA VAL A 198 -4.51 -7.74 -7.54
C VAL A 198 -3.85 -7.32 -8.84
N LYS A 199 -2.97 -8.16 -9.37
CA LYS A 199 -2.53 -8.10 -10.76
C LYS A 199 -2.88 -9.41 -11.44
N LYS A 200 -3.07 -9.36 -12.75
CA LYS A 200 -3.46 -10.54 -13.52
C LYS A 200 -2.29 -11.52 -13.57
N ASP A 201 -1.16 -11.07 -14.10
CA ASP A 201 0.00 -11.91 -14.42
C ASP A 201 1.30 -11.27 -13.92
N ASP A 202 2.39 -12.04 -13.92
CA ASP A 202 3.71 -11.54 -13.52
C ASP A 202 4.39 -10.64 -14.56
N ASP A 203 3.94 -10.69 -15.82
CA ASP A 203 4.45 -9.89 -16.94
C ASP A 203 3.88 -8.46 -17.01
N GLU A 204 2.79 -8.15 -16.30
CA GLU A 204 2.16 -6.82 -16.26
C GLU A 204 2.96 -5.74 -15.51
N GLY A 205 4.16 -6.09 -15.04
CA GLY A 205 5.04 -5.24 -14.26
C GLY A 205 4.88 -5.42 -12.75
N VAL A 206 5.29 -4.39 -12.02
CA VAL A 206 5.45 -4.44 -10.55
C VAL A 206 4.24 -3.91 -9.77
N ASP A 207 3.28 -3.33 -10.47
CA ASP A 207 2.13 -2.64 -9.88
C ASP A 207 0.86 -3.52 -9.89
N PHE A 208 -0.02 -3.25 -8.93
CA PHE A 208 -1.24 -4.01 -8.69
C PHE A 208 -2.45 -3.08 -8.69
N TYR A 209 -3.59 -3.53 -9.22
CA TYR A 209 -4.85 -2.82 -9.12
C TYR A 209 -5.35 -2.82 -7.68
N PHE A 210 -5.68 -1.66 -7.13
CA PHE A 210 -6.43 -1.59 -5.87
C PHE A 210 -7.88 -2.01 -6.10
N ILE A 211 -8.28 -3.15 -5.54
CA ILE A 211 -9.61 -3.73 -5.74
C ILE A 211 -10.62 -3.17 -4.73
N GLY A 212 -10.19 -3.02 -3.48
CA GLY A 212 -11.03 -2.53 -2.39
C GLY A 212 -10.55 -3.02 -1.04
N PHE A 213 -11.37 -2.77 -0.02
CA PHE A 213 -11.09 -3.24 1.34
C PHE A 213 -11.85 -4.55 1.60
N LEU A 214 -11.16 -5.49 2.25
CA LEU A 214 -11.71 -6.80 2.61
C LEU A 214 -12.31 -6.78 4.01
N SER A 215 -13.38 -7.54 4.18
CA SER A 215 -13.99 -7.88 5.47
C SER A 215 -14.08 -9.40 5.55
N TYR A 216 -13.57 -9.97 6.64
CA TYR A 216 -13.59 -11.42 6.85
C TYR A 216 -15.04 -11.90 6.96
N ILE A 217 -15.36 -13.01 6.27
CA ILE A 217 -16.64 -13.68 6.43
C ILE A 217 -16.53 -14.61 7.64
N GLU A 218 -17.13 -14.20 8.76
CA GLU A 218 -17.03 -14.93 10.03
C GLU A 218 -17.42 -16.41 9.88
N GLY A 219 -16.56 -17.29 10.40
CA GLY A 219 -16.73 -18.74 10.32
C GLY A 219 -16.19 -19.39 9.04
N SER A 220 -15.74 -18.61 8.04
CA SER A 220 -15.24 -19.17 6.78
C SER A 220 -13.81 -19.70 6.86
N ALA A 221 -13.05 -19.35 7.91
CA ALA A 221 -11.64 -19.71 8.02
C ALA A 221 -11.46 -21.22 8.22
N GLN A 222 -10.68 -21.87 7.35
CA GLN A 222 -10.41 -23.30 7.41
C GLN A 222 -8.92 -23.59 7.26
N GLU A 223 -8.36 -24.39 8.17
CA GLU A 223 -7.02 -24.95 7.99
C GLU A 223 -7.05 -26.04 6.91
N THR A 224 -6.13 -25.97 5.98
CA THR A 224 -5.97 -26.97 4.92
C THR A 224 -4.50 -27.15 4.57
N LEU A 225 -4.22 -28.10 3.68
CA LEU A 225 -2.89 -28.37 3.16
C LEU A 225 -2.81 -27.93 1.71
N MET A 226 -1.77 -27.17 1.39
CA MET A 226 -1.41 -26.82 0.01
C MET A 226 -0.25 -27.72 -0.42
N GLN A 227 -0.32 -28.27 -1.63
CA GLN A 227 0.76 -29.06 -2.20
C GLN A 227 1.91 -28.16 -2.65
N THR A 228 3.13 -28.57 -2.33
CA THR A 228 4.36 -27.94 -2.82
C THR A 228 5.37 -28.99 -3.27
N ASP A 229 6.42 -28.59 -4.00
CA ASP A 229 7.49 -29.51 -4.41
C ASP A 229 8.17 -30.20 -3.22
N ALA A 230 8.18 -29.54 -2.05
CA ALA A 230 8.74 -30.07 -0.82
C ALA A 230 7.72 -30.89 0.01
N GLY A 231 6.51 -31.14 -0.52
CA GLY A 231 5.40 -31.82 0.14
C GLY A 231 4.30 -30.87 0.63
N PRO A 232 3.25 -31.40 1.28
CA PRO A 232 2.11 -30.61 1.75
C PRO A 232 2.50 -29.67 2.91
N VAL A 233 2.06 -28.41 2.83
CA VAL A 233 2.28 -27.39 3.87
C VAL A 233 0.96 -26.82 4.36
N SER A 234 0.89 -26.47 5.65
CA SER A 234 -0.33 -25.91 6.23
C SER A 234 -0.59 -24.49 5.75
N VAL A 235 -1.83 -24.20 5.39
CA VAL A 235 -2.34 -22.88 5.02
C VAL A 235 -3.74 -22.69 5.64
N VAL A 236 -4.19 -21.44 5.73
CA VAL A 236 -5.57 -21.11 6.11
C VAL A 236 -6.26 -20.50 4.90
N LYS A 237 -7.37 -21.12 4.50
CA LYS A 237 -8.29 -20.60 3.48
C LYS A 237 -9.30 -19.69 4.18
N ILE A 238 -9.49 -18.49 3.67
CA ILE A 238 -10.33 -17.45 4.25
C ILE A 238 -11.15 -16.81 3.12
N ASP A 239 -12.43 -16.57 3.37
CA ASP A 239 -13.31 -15.90 2.44
C ASP A 239 -13.54 -14.48 2.93
N PHE A 240 -13.52 -13.55 1.99
CA PHE A 240 -13.69 -12.13 2.23
C PHE A 240 -14.82 -11.55 1.41
N ARG A 241 -15.53 -10.60 2.00
CA ARG A 241 -16.38 -9.66 1.28
C ARG A 241 -15.57 -8.42 0.93
N ILE A 242 -15.58 -8.04 -0.34
CA ILE A 242 -15.01 -6.79 -0.83
C ILE A 242 -16.05 -5.68 -0.58
N ASN A 243 -15.59 -4.55 -0.05
CA ASN A 243 -16.50 -3.46 0.34
C ASN A 243 -17.31 -2.85 -0.83
N LYS A 244 -16.86 -3.05 -2.06
CA LYS A 244 -17.56 -2.69 -3.29
C LYS A 244 -17.34 -3.79 -4.34
N PRO A 245 -18.36 -4.16 -5.15
CA PRO A 245 -18.16 -5.07 -6.27
C PRO A 245 -17.06 -4.58 -7.22
N VAL A 246 -16.22 -5.48 -7.72
CA VAL A 246 -15.24 -5.18 -8.77
C VAL A 246 -15.98 -4.74 -10.02
N GLU A 247 -15.50 -3.66 -10.65
CA GLU A 247 -16.06 -3.19 -11.92
C GLU A 247 -15.99 -4.28 -12.98
N ASN A 248 -17.09 -4.49 -13.69
CA ASN A 248 -17.27 -5.61 -14.62
C ASN A 248 -16.12 -5.75 -15.64
N GLY A 249 -15.63 -4.64 -16.20
CA GLY A 249 -14.51 -4.66 -17.14
C GLY A 249 -13.22 -5.19 -16.52
N LEU A 250 -12.86 -4.71 -15.33
CA LEU A 250 -11.68 -5.18 -14.61
C LEU A 250 -11.86 -6.61 -14.11
N TYR A 251 -13.05 -6.96 -13.62
CA TYR A 251 -13.36 -8.31 -13.17
C TYR A 251 -13.13 -9.33 -14.29
N LYS A 252 -13.77 -9.11 -15.44
CA LYS A 252 -13.61 -9.93 -16.65
C LYS A 252 -12.16 -10.07 -17.09
N TYR A 253 -11.44 -8.95 -17.08
CA TYR A 253 -10.01 -8.92 -17.39
C TYR A 253 -9.19 -9.81 -16.45
N LEU A 254 -9.44 -9.72 -15.14
CA LEU A 254 -8.70 -10.46 -14.12
C LEU A 254 -9.02 -11.97 -14.13
N VAL A 255 -10.27 -12.34 -14.40
CA VAL A 255 -10.72 -13.75 -14.34
C VAL A 255 -10.81 -14.45 -15.69
N ASN A 256 -10.41 -13.77 -16.79
CA ASN A 256 -10.40 -14.29 -18.16
C ASN A 256 -11.78 -14.78 -18.67
N ILE A 257 -12.84 -13.97 -18.51
CA ILE A 257 -14.21 -14.25 -19.02
C ILE A 257 -14.82 -13.10 -19.82
#